data_AF-A0A1Z8P1V2-F1
#
_entry.id   AF-A0A1Z8P1V2-F1
#
_cell.length_a   1.000
_cell.length_b   1.000
_cell.length_c   1.000
_cell.angle_alpha   90.00
_cell.angle_beta   90.00
_cell.angle_gamma   90.00
#
_symmetry.space_group_name_H-M   'P 1'
#
loop_
_entity.id
_entity.type
_entity.pdbx_description
1 polymer ?
#
loop_
_entity_poly.entity_id
_entity_poly.type
_entity_poly.pdbx_seq_one_letter_code
_entity_poly.pdbx_strand_id
1 'polypeptide(L)'
;MTEKQRPFGVSMTEREMDECLPADEAAFRSPVPTQIVSNGEYNPLPQTAKQKQVESLIKETADKQAKLHNTSRRKFLASSSGMAAAFLAMNKIHGSLFDVNAAELNPDAAGDRRTTYKGQFIFDDQTHFIRDDFKEEGLLGLTKWAEGAGVNPNINSVPTNLSRYKMDNYLKEIFLDSDTTIALLSGAPFDDPNWWLLSNDAIQNACRAVNKMAGSVRMLGHSVITPKYPNWMDEVDRAIEELKPVSWKSYTIGDPFGPSKYAWRLDDEKLMYPFYEKAIKSGINTICIHKGLMPLDYEKAFAGTWESATVNDLGQAAKDWPGMNFVIYHSALRPWLAEKPDVEMAQFEKDGYIQWSTDLARIPEKFGVNNVYAELGSVFASTAVTNPRFCAAFLGQLVNEMGPDRVVWGTDSVWYGSPQWQIEAMRRIEIPEDMMKKQGWKIPLGDGQGSVKNKIFGENSAKLYNLDAQKIAADAKAFDNDKIAQMKAEYLAMGGDRSNAAYGYIAKEGRDNVKS
;
A
#
# COMPACT_ATOMS: atom_id res chain seq x y z
N MET A 1 -25.52 -19.00 17.01
CA MET A 1 -24.70 -17.95 17.66
C MET A 1 -25.11 -16.65 17.00
N THR A 2 -25.62 -15.70 17.78
CA THR A 2 -26.10 -14.40 17.29
C THR A 2 -24.98 -13.69 16.54
N GLU A 3 -25.26 -13.24 15.31
CA GLU A 3 -24.37 -12.41 14.49
C GLU A 3 -24.03 -11.15 15.28
N LYS A 4 -22.92 -11.18 16.02
CA LYS A 4 -22.40 -10.00 16.68
C LYS A 4 -21.84 -9.07 15.60
N GLN A 5 -22.20 -7.80 15.70
CA GLN A 5 -21.69 -6.74 14.82
C GLN A 5 -20.16 -6.82 14.73
N ARG A 6 -19.62 -6.63 13.54
CA ARG A 6 -18.19 -6.36 13.36
C ARG A 6 -17.87 -5.10 14.17
N PRO A 7 -16.76 -5.07 14.93
CA PRO A 7 -16.27 -3.82 15.48
C PRO A 7 -16.19 -2.80 14.35
N PHE A 8 -16.94 -1.71 14.48
CA PHE A 8 -16.96 -0.65 13.48
C PHE A 8 -15.52 -0.15 13.30
N GLY A 9 -15.00 -0.02 12.07
CA GLY A 9 -13.60 0.38 11.82
C GLY A 9 -12.62 -0.73 11.41
N VAL A 10 -13.06 -1.99 11.36
CA VAL A 10 -12.36 -3.09 10.70
C VAL A 10 -13.38 -3.98 10.00
N SER A 11 -12.94 -4.66 8.94
CA SER A 11 -13.74 -5.67 8.24
C SER A 11 -13.86 -6.99 9.03
N MET A 12 -13.10 -7.17 10.11
CA MET A 12 -13.09 -8.41 10.92
C MET A 12 -14.27 -8.45 11.91
N THR A 13 -14.78 -9.63 12.22
CA THR A 13 -15.76 -9.82 13.33
C THR A 13 -15.10 -9.66 14.70
N GLU A 14 -15.88 -9.48 15.79
CA GLU A 14 -15.34 -9.39 17.17
C GLU A 14 -14.41 -10.56 17.48
N ARG A 15 -14.83 -11.79 17.13
CA ARG A 15 -14.03 -13.01 17.33
C ARG A 15 -12.71 -12.96 16.57
N GLU A 16 -12.74 -12.53 15.31
CA GLU A 16 -11.52 -12.46 14.49
C GLU A 16 -10.58 -11.35 14.96
N MET A 17 -11.14 -10.24 15.46
CA MET A 17 -10.37 -9.17 16.07
C MET A 17 -9.71 -9.63 17.39
N ASP A 18 -10.42 -10.41 18.21
CA ASP A 18 -9.88 -11.08 19.39
C ASP A 18 -8.76 -12.08 19.05
N GLU A 19 -8.65 -12.51 17.79
CA GLU A 19 -7.58 -13.38 17.28
C GLU A 19 -6.43 -12.59 16.63
N CYS A 20 -6.45 -11.26 16.70
CA CYS A 20 -5.41 -10.38 16.19
C CYS A 20 -4.62 -9.69 17.33
N LEU A 21 -3.45 -9.16 16.98
CA LEU A 21 -2.61 -8.34 17.84
C LEU A 21 -2.15 -7.09 17.06
N PRO A 22 -1.92 -5.95 17.74
CA PRO A 22 -1.25 -4.80 17.13
C PRO A 22 0.17 -5.19 16.67
N ALA A 23 0.49 -4.88 15.43
CA ALA A 23 1.76 -5.28 14.82
C ALA A 23 2.98 -4.62 15.49
N ASP A 24 2.85 -3.38 15.95
CA ASP A 24 3.94 -2.60 16.55
C ASP A 24 4.34 -3.07 17.96
N GLU A 25 3.42 -3.78 18.61
CA GLU A 25 3.60 -4.38 19.93
C GLU A 25 4.05 -5.85 19.84
N ALA A 26 3.45 -6.63 18.94
CA ALA A 26 3.62 -8.08 18.91
C ALA A 26 4.51 -8.60 17.77
N ALA A 27 4.62 -7.88 16.64
CA ALA A 27 5.42 -8.36 15.51
C ALA A 27 6.92 -8.24 15.78
N PHE A 28 7.69 -9.16 15.19
CA PHE A 28 9.14 -9.02 15.16
C PHE A 28 9.55 -7.80 14.32
N ARG A 29 10.27 -6.84 14.93
CA ARG A 29 10.80 -5.63 14.29
C ARG A 29 11.95 -5.92 13.32
N SER A 30 11.61 -6.59 12.23
CA SER A 30 12.47 -6.95 11.12
C SER A 30 12.51 -5.83 10.06
N PRO A 31 13.62 -5.65 9.32
CA PRO A 31 13.66 -4.71 8.19
C PRO A 31 12.64 -5.03 7.09
N VAL A 32 12.21 -6.29 6.96
CA VAL A 32 11.09 -6.72 6.12
C VAL A 32 10.12 -7.49 7.01
N PRO A 33 8.80 -7.19 7.00
CA PRO A 33 7.83 -7.96 7.78
C PRO A 33 7.94 -9.47 7.49
N THR A 34 7.84 -10.29 8.52
CA THR A 34 7.89 -11.75 8.42
C THR A 34 6.52 -12.40 8.52
N GLN A 35 5.46 -11.60 8.50
CA GLN A 35 4.08 -12.01 8.49
C GLN A 35 3.23 -10.89 7.90
N ILE A 36 1.98 -11.20 7.58
CA ILE A 36 1.04 -10.22 7.04
C ILE A 36 0.67 -9.22 8.12
N VAL A 37 0.62 -7.95 7.72
CA VAL A 37 0.10 -6.85 8.52
C VAL A 37 -1.15 -6.34 7.82
N SER A 38 -2.32 -6.52 8.40
CA SER A 38 -3.57 -6.01 7.87
C SER A 38 -3.77 -4.55 8.24
N ASN A 39 -4.29 -3.75 7.30
CA ASN A 39 -4.77 -2.37 7.55
C ASN A 39 -6.17 -2.33 8.19
N GLY A 40 -6.82 -3.48 8.40
CA GLY A 40 -8.18 -3.62 8.90
C GLY A 40 -9.21 -4.01 7.84
N GLU A 41 -8.93 -3.81 6.55
CA GLU A 41 -9.85 -4.11 5.43
C GLU A 41 -9.90 -5.59 5.05
N TYR A 42 -8.89 -6.35 5.48
CA TYR A 42 -8.78 -7.78 5.23
C TYR A 42 -8.25 -8.52 6.46
N ASN A 43 -8.44 -9.84 6.52
CA ASN A 43 -8.00 -10.62 7.67
C ASN A 43 -6.49 -10.94 7.55
N PRO A 44 -5.66 -10.69 8.58
CA PRO A 44 -4.29 -11.16 8.56
C PRO A 44 -4.27 -12.68 8.76
N LEU A 45 -3.50 -13.40 7.94
CA LEU A 45 -3.24 -14.83 8.16
C LEU A 45 -2.24 -15.04 9.30
N PRO A 46 -2.32 -16.20 9.99
CA PRO A 46 -1.23 -16.70 10.83
C PRO A 46 0.08 -16.76 10.05
N GLN A 47 1.18 -16.49 10.73
CA GLN A 47 2.51 -16.62 10.15
C GLN A 47 2.73 -18.05 9.63
N THR A 48 3.04 -18.17 8.33
CA THR A 48 3.24 -19.48 7.69
C THR A 48 4.52 -20.16 8.17
N ALA A 49 4.64 -21.47 7.94
CA ALA A 49 5.86 -22.21 8.30
C ALA A 49 7.12 -21.66 7.59
N LYS A 50 7.01 -21.29 6.31
CA LYS A 50 8.10 -20.65 5.54
C LYS A 50 8.48 -19.30 6.14
N GLN A 51 7.49 -18.47 6.49
CA GLN A 51 7.71 -17.19 7.16
C GLN A 51 8.41 -17.33 8.52
N LYS A 52 8.03 -18.33 9.34
CA LYS A 52 8.73 -18.66 10.59
C LYS A 52 10.19 -19.01 10.36
N GLN A 53 10.49 -19.77 9.31
CA GLN A 53 11.86 -20.10 8.93
C GLN A 53 12.66 -18.87 8.49
N VAL A 54 12.06 -17.98 7.69
CA VAL A 54 12.66 -16.69 7.31
C VAL A 54 12.98 -15.89 8.56
N GLU A 55 12.02 -15.72 9.47
CA GLU A 55 12.22 -14.97 10.71
C GLU A 55 13.37 -15.54 11.55
N SER A 56 13.43 -16.87 11.70
CA SER A 56 14.51 -17.53 12.42
C SER A 56 15.87 -17.25 11.79
N LEU A 57 15.97 -17.30 10.46
CA LEU A 57 17.21 -17.01 9.73
C LEU A 57 17.63 -15.54 9.86
N ILE A 58 16.68 -14.61 9.87
CA ILE A 58 16.95 -13.19 10.11
C ILE A 58 17.51 -13.00 11.51
N LYS A 59 16.88 -13.60 12.52
CA LYS A 59 17.34 -13.54 13.92
C LYS A 59 18.76 -14.10 14.07
N GLU A 60 19.02 -15.28 13.53
CA GLU A 60 20.34 -15.92 13.57
C GLU A 60 21.41 -15.08 12.86
N THR A 61 21.10 -14.59 11.66
CA THR A 61 22.04 -13.77 10.88
C THR A 61 22.32 -12.46 11.59
N ALA A 62 21.28 -11.80 12.12
CA ALA A 62 21.43 -10.54 12.85
C ALA A 62 22.26 -10.71 14.12
N ASP A 63 22.12 -11.82 14.86
CA ASP A 63 22.96 -12.10 16.03
C ASP A 63 24.43 -12.26 15.67
N LYS A 64 24.69 -13.07 14.64
CA LYS A 64 26.05 -13.31 14.18
C LYS A 64 26.71 -12.03 13.69
N GLN A 65 26.02 -11.27 12.84
CA GLN A 65 26.56 -10.05 12.22
C GLN A 65 26.67 -8.90 13.23
N ALA A 66 25.69 -8.72 14.11
CA ALA A 66 25.77 -7.69 15.14
C ALA A 66 26.98 -7.92 16.06
N LYS A 67 27.24 -9.17 16.46
CA LYS A 67 28.43 -9.52 17.25
C LYS A 67 29.72 -9.30 16.47
N LEU A 68 29.77 -9.70 15.20
CA LEU A 68 30.95 -9.54 14.34
C LEU A 68 31.33 -8.06 14.16
N HIS A 69 30.34 -7.19 14.01
CA HIS A 69 30.52 -5.76 13.76
C HIS A 69 30.41 -4.89 15.02
N ASN A 70 30.46 -5.49 16.21
CA ASN A 70 30.39 -4.79 17.50
C ASN A 70 29.24 -3.77 17.60
N THR A 71 28.05 -4.18 17.17
CA THR A 71 26.82 -3.36 17.20
C THR A 71 25.69 -4.12 17.88
N SER A 72 24.56 -3.45 18.14
CA SER A 72 23.36 -4.12 18.66
C SER A 72 22.58 -4.79 17.53
N ARG A 73 21.86 -5.87 17.84
CA ARG A 73 20.93 -6.52 16.89
C ARG A 73 19.96 -5.51 16.28
N ARG A 74 19.40 -4.62 17.11
CA ARG A 74 18.47 -3.55 16.67
C ARG A 74 19.11 -2.63 15.64
N LYS A 75 20.31 -2.12 15.93
CA LYS A 75 21.04 -1.22 15.03
C LYS A 75 21.46 -1.91 13.73
N PHE A 76 21.85 -3.18 13.80
CA PHE A 76 22.12 -3.97 12.60
C PHE A 76 20.86 -4.13 11.73
N LEU A 77 19.73 -4.50 12.32
CA LEU A 77 18.46 -4.68 11.60
C LEU A 77 17.91 -3.38 11.00
N ALA A 78 18.22 -2.20 11.57
CA ALA A 78 17.84 -0.91 11.00
C ALA A 78 18.71 -0.48 9.79
N SER A 79 19.85 -1.14 9.58
CA SER A 79 20.83 -0.80 8.54
C SER A 79 20.52 -1.44 7.17
N SER A 80 21.23 -0.99 6.12
CA SER A 80 21.21 -1.62 4.80
C SER A 80 21.64 -3.09 4.83
N SER A 81 22.60 -3.46 5.69
CA SER A 81 23.01 -4.86 5.88
C SER A 81 21.94 -5.71 6.58
N GLY A 82 21.15 -5.10 7.47
CA GLY A 82 19.97 -5.73 8.05
C GLY A 82 18.92 -6.06 6.97
N MET A 83 18.68 -5.12 6.06
CA MET A 83 17.80 -5.32 4.91
C MET A 83 18.31 -6.45 4.00
N ALA A 84 19.61 -6.49 3.70
CA ALA A 84 20.21 -7.59 2.93
C ALA A 84 20.07 -8.95 3.64
N ALA A 85 20.25 -8.98 4.97
CA ALA A 85 20.01 -10.21 5.75
C ALA A 85 18.57 -10.72 5.60
N ALA A 86 17.59 -9.83 5.57
CA ALA A 86 16.19 -10.21 5.33
C ALA A 86 15.98 -10.82 3.94
N PHE A 87 16.47 -10.20 2.87
CA PHE A 87 16.31 -10.74 1.52
C PHE A 87 17.13 -12.02 1.28
N LEU A 88 18.28 -12.19 1.91
CA LEU A 88 19.04 -13.45 1.88
C LEU A 88 18.27 -14.58 2.57
N ALA A 89 17.62 -14.29 3.70
CA ALA A 89 16.75 -15.26 4.38
C ALA A 89 15.54 -15.61 3.52
N MET A 90 14.89 -14.62 2.90
CA MET A 90 13.79 -14.83 1.96
C MET A 90 14.21 -15.71 0.79
N ASN A 91 15.35 -15.43 0.14
CA ASN A 91 15.85 -16.23 -0.97
C ASN A 91 16.18 -17.67 -0.57
N LYS A 92 16.71 -17.87 0.64
CA LYS A 92 17.01 -19.22 1.16
C LYS A 92 15.76 -20.09 1.32
N ILE A 93 14.60 -19.48 1.60
CA ILE A 93 13.34 -20.20 1.84
C ILE A 93 12.42 -20.24 0.62
N HIS A 94 12.32 -19.13 -0.12
CA HIS A 94 11.39 -18.97 -1.24
C HIS A 94 12.05 -19.16 -2.62
N GLY A 95 13.37 -19.33 -2.67
CA GLY A 95 14.15 -19.36 -3.90
C GLY A 95 14.68 -17.97 -4.28
N SER A 96 15.68 -17.93 -5.16
CA SER A 96 16.38 -16.70 -5.59
C SER A 96 15.49 -15.79 -6.43
N LEU A 97 14.62 -15.03 -5.76
CA LEU A 97 13.64 -14.12 -6.37
C LEU A 97 14.01 -12.65 -6.18
N PHE A 98 14.80 -12.35 -5.15
CA PHE A 98 15.29 -11.01 -4.86
C PHE A 98 16.78 -10.90 -5.19
N ASP A 99 17.17 -9.87 -5.92
CA ASP A 99 18.57 -9.52 -6.11
C ASP A 99 19.21 -9.11 -4.77
N VAL A 100 20.11 -9.95 -4.27
CA VAL A 100 20.88 -9.69 -3.05
C VAL A 100 22.15 -10.54 -3.01
N ASN A 101 23.27 -9.94 -2.61
CA ASN A 101 24.54 -10.61 -2.45
C ASN A 101 24.91 -10.76 -0.96
N ALA A 102 25.52 -11.90 -0.60
CA ALA A 102 26.03 -12.14 0.76
C ALA A 102 27.06 -11.09 1.22
N ALA A 103 27.78 -10.45 0.29
CA ALA A 103 28.69 -9.35 0.58
C ALA A 103 27.98 -8.12 1.19
N GLU A 104 26.68 -7.93 0.94
CA GLU A 104 25.87 -6.85 1.51
C GLU A 104 25.67 -6.99 3.03
N LEU A 105 25.96 -8.16 3.61
CA LEU A 105 25.92 -8.37 5.07
C LEU A 105 27.03 -7.60 5.80
N ASN A 106 28.12 -7.26 5.11
CA ASN A 106 29.20 -6.47 5.69
C ASN A 106 28.91 -4.98 5.47
N PRO A 107 28.69 -4.19 6.54
CA PRO A 107 28.42 -2.75 6.43
C PRO A 107 29.50 -1.97 5.67
N ASP A 108 30.76 -2.43 5.69
CA ASP A 108 31.88 -1.77 5.03
C ASP A 108 32.02 -2.16 3.55
N ALA A 109 31.51 -3.33 3.15
CA ALA A 109 31.65 -3.88 1.79
C ALA A 109 30.36 -3.81 0.97
N ALA A 110 29.21 -3.53 1.59
CA ALA A 110 27.91 -3.61 0.94
C ALA A 110 27.80 -2.71 -0.29
N GLY A 111 28.64 -1.69 -0.42
CA GLY A 111 28.30 -0.51 -1.22
C GLY A 111 27.06 0.12 -0.60
N ASP A 112 27.04 1.43 -0.41
CA ASP A 112 25.81 2.00 0.10
C ASP A 112 24.77 1.91 -1.02
N ARG A 113 23.84 0.94 -0.98
CA ARG A 113 22.70 0.92 -1.92
C ARG A 113 21.96 2.26 -1.89
N ARG A 114 22.01 3.01 -0.78
CA ARG A 114 21.49 4.39 -0.76
C ARG A 114 22.25 5.30 -1.72
N THR A 115 23.55 5.08 -1.92
CA THR A 115 24.34 5.75 -2.97
C THR A 115 23.95 5.26 -4.35
N THR A 116 23.78 3.93 -4.55
CA THR A 116 23.33 3.38 -5.84
C THR A 116 22.02 3.99 -6.29
N TYR A 117 21.02 4.04 -5.40
CA TYR A 117 19.67 4.55 -5.69
C TYR A 117 19.47 6.04 -5.38
N LYS A 118 20.55 6.77 -5.14
CA LYS A 118 20.47 8.22 -4.90
C LYS A 118 19.86 8.92 -6.11
N GLY A 119 18.84 9.74 -5.87
CA GLY A 119 18.15 10.49 -6.91
C GLY A 119 17.14 9.68 -7.73
N GLN A 120 16.88 8.41 -7.39
CA GLN A 120 15.77 7.67 -7.99
C GLN A 120 14.45 8.34 -7.59
N PHE A 121 13.65 8.72 -8.59
CA PHE A 121 12.36 9.36 -8.37
C PHE A 121 11.31 8.32 -7.97
N ILE A 122 10.71 8.48 -6.79
CA ILE A 122 9.65 7.60 -6.28
C ILE A 122 8.43 8.46 -5.95
N PHE A 123 7.35 8.21 -6.69
CA PHE A 123 6.02 8.74 -6.45
C PHE A 123 5.18 7.62 -5.82
N ASP A 124 4.84 7.78 -4.55
CA ASP A 124 3.92 6.88 -3.85
C ASP A 124 2.48 7.33 -4.06
N ASP A 125 1.74 6.61 -4.90
CA ASP A 125 0.41 6.98 -5.38
C ASP A 125 -0.72 6.74 -4.37
N GLN A 126 -0.42 6.07 -3.26
CA GLN A 126 -1.43 5.75 -2.25
C GLN A 126 -0.81 5.74 -0.85
N THR A 127 -1.05 6.81 -0.11
CA THR A 127 -0.72 6.89 1.32
C THR A 127 -1.88 7.39 2.17
N HIS A 128 -1.86 7.04 3.46
CA HIS A 128 -2.89 7.35 4.44
C HIS A 128 -2.28 7.80 5.76
N PHE A 129 -2.93 8.77 6.40
CA PHE A 129 -2.80 9.07 7.82
C PHE A 129 -4.18 9.42 8.39
N ILE A 130 -4.31 9.42 9.72
CA ILE A 130 -5.58 9.70 10.41
C ILE A 130 -5.56 11.13 10.98
N ARG A 131 -6.69 11.85 10.85
CA ARG A 131 -6.89 13.18 11.47
C ARG A 131 -6.68 13.17 12.99
N ASP A 132 -6.18 14.29 13.51
CA ASP A 132 -5.81 14.40 14.93
C ASP A 132 -6.97 14.23 15.91
N ASP A 133 -8.17 14.58 15.48
CA ASP A 133 -9.42 14.56 16.25
C ASP A 133 -10.24 13.29 16.04
N PHE A 134 -9.69 12.27 15.37
CA PHE A 134 -10.34 10.97 15.19
C PHE A 134 -10.46 10.26 16.55
N LYS A 135 -11.69 9.95 16.97
CA LYS A 135 -12.01 9.38 18.29
C LYS A 135 -12.52 7.94 18.24
N GLU A 136 -12.68 7.39 17.05
CA GLU A 136 -13.36 6.12 16.85
C GLU A 136 -12.46 4.91 17.17
N GLU A 137 -12.93 4.06 18.08
CA GLU A 137 -12.11 3.02 18.72
C GLU A 137 -11.79 1.81 17.81
N GLY A 138 -12.40 1.69 16.63
CA GLY A 138 -12.18 0.56 15.71
C GLY A 138 -10.82 0.47 15.04
N LEU A 139 -10.24 1.63 14.71
CA LEU A 139 -8.83 1.73 14.30
C LEU A 139 -7.89 1.79 15.52
N LEU A 140 -8.44 1.93 16.74
CA LEU A 140 -7.71 1.86 17.98
C LEU A 140 -7.62 0.38 18.38
N GLY A 141 -6.55 -0.30 17.99
CA GLY A 141 -6.19 -1.53 18.68
C GLY A 141 -6.10 -1.27 20.20
N LEU A 142 -7.10 -1.72 20.96
CA LEU A 142 -7.01 -2.09 22.38
C LEU A 142 -6.82 -0.98 23.44
N THR A 143 -7.61 0.11 23.47
CA THR A 143 -7.59 1.01 24.65
C THR A 143 -8.49 0.58 25.80
N LYS A 144 -9.55 -0.24 25.60
CA LYS A 144 -10.50 -0.58 26.70
C LYS A 144 -10.38 -1.97 27.33
N TRP A 145 -9.68 -2.93 26.73
CA TRP A 145 -9.51 -4.24 27.37
C TRP A 145 -8.57 -4.16 28.60
N ALA A 146 -7.59 -3.27 28.57
CA ALA A 146 -6.66 -3.06 29.68
C ALA A 146 -7.26 -2.24 30.84
N GLU A 147 -8.19 -1.32 30.57
CA GLU A 147 -8.88 -0.55 31.62
C GLU A 147 -9.89 -1.41 32.40
N GLY A 148 -10.53 -2.39 31.75
CA GLY A 148 -11.50 -3.29 32.38
C GLY A 148 -10.90 -4.47 33.17
N ALA A 149 -9.64 -4.85 32.90
CA ALA A 149 -9.03 -6.06 33.45
C ALA A 149 -8.13 -5.84 34.70
N GLY A 150 -7.86 -4.60 35.10
CA GLY A 150 -7.19 -4.27 36.37
C GLY A 150 -5.73 -4.75 36.51
N VAL A 151 -5.01 -4.99 35.41
CA VAL A 151 -3.72 -5.71 35.43
C VAL A 151 -2.48 -4.80 35.59
N ASN A 152 -2.60 -3.47 35.61
CA ASN A 152 -1.42 -2.62 35.88
C ASN A 152 -1.77 -1.22 36.43
N PRO A 153 -1.32 -0.85 37.64
CA PRO A 153 -1.55 0.48 38.23
C PRO A 153 -0.90 1.67 37.51
N ASN A 154 -0.03 1.43 36.51
CA ASN A 154 0.77 2.48 35.85
C ASN A 154 0.43 2.73 34.37
N ILE A 155 -0.84 2.57 33.97
CA ILE A 155 -1.26 2.79 32.58
C ILE A 155 -1.24 4.27 32.14
N ASN A 156 -1.12 5.21 33.09
CA ASN A 156 -1.13 6.66 32.85
C ASN A 156 0.17 7.24 32.27
N SER A 157 1.18 6.43 31.93
CA SER A 157 2.44 6.90 31.35
C SER A 157 2.75 6.41 29.94
N VAL A 158 1.76 5.84 29.22
CA VAL A 158 1.90 5.43 27.82
C VAL A 158 1.10 6.42 26.95
N PRO A 159 1.73 7.17 26.03
CA PRO A 159 1.02 8.10 25.16
C PRO A 159 -0.03 7.36 24.30
N THR A 160 -1.21 7.97 24.17
CA THR A 160 -2.36 7.49 23.40
C THR A 160 -1.97 6.98 22.00
N ASN A 161 -2.42 5.75 21.73
CA ASN A 161 -2.18 4.85 20.59
C ASN A 161 -2.31 5.46 19.17
N LEU A 162 -2.92 6.64 18.99
CA LEU A 162 -3.09 7.28 17.67
C LEU A 162 -1.84 7.96 17.09
N SER A 163 -0.82 8.29 17.91
CA SER A 163 0.33 9.08 17.43
C SER A 163 1.10 8.45 16.26
N ARG A 164 1.04 7.13 16.10
CA ARG A 164 1.64 6.39 14.99
C ARG A 164 0.97 6.63 13.62
N TYR A 165 -0.29 7.05 13.61
CA TYR A 165 -1.04 7.36 12.38
C TYR A 165 -1.19 8.85 12.13
N LYS A 166 -0.59 9.68 12.99
CA LYS A 166 -0.66 11.13 12.89
C LYS A 166 0.43 11.68 11.99
N MET A 167 0.25 12.93 11.60
CA MET A 167 1.07 13.64 10.62
C MET A 167 2.58 13.54 10.91
N ASP A 168 3.01 13.67 12.16
CA ASP A 168 4.44 13.65 12.51
C ASP A 168 5.09 12.29 12.21
N ASN A 169 4.43 11.19 12.60
CA ASN A 169 4.92 9.86 12.31
C ASN A 169 4.83 9.56 10.81
N TYR A 170 3.75 10.01 10.16
CA TYR A 170 3.62 9.93 8.71
C TYR A 170 4.79 10.58 7.98
N LEU A 171 5.13 11.84 8.31
CA LEU A 171 6.23 12.56 7.69
C LEU A 171 7.58 11.86 7.92
N LYS A 172 7.80 11.33 9.12
CA LYS A 172 8.99 10.55 9.43
C LYS A 172 9.06 9.28 8.59
N GLU A 173 8.03 8.43 8.63
CA GLU A 173 8.05 7.12 7.98
C GLU A 173 8.10 7.24 6.45
N ILE A 174 7.37 8.19 5.87
CA ILE A 174 7.32 8.44 4.42
C ILE A 174 8.56 9.17 3.93
N PHE A 175 8.96 10.28 4.54
CA PHE A 175 10.01 11.13 3.95
C PHE A 175 11.40 10.98 4.60
N LEU A 176 11.49 10.63 5.88
CA LEU A 176 12.78 10.55 6.59
C LEU A 176 13.35 9.13 6.60
N ASP A 177 12.50 8.11 6.77
CA ASP A 177 12.91 6.71 6.84
C ASP A 177 12.88 5.99 5.49
N SER A 178 12.28 6.60 4.46
CA SER A 178 12.15 6.04 3.11
C SER A 178 12.71 6.94 2.00
N ASP A 179 12.88 6.34 0.82
CA ASP A 179 13.32 7.01 -0.40
C ASP A 179 12.17 7.67 -1.19
N THR A 180 10.94 7.68 -0.65
CA THR A 180 9.79 8.35 -1.28
C THR A 180 10.07 9.83 -1.56
N THR A 181 9.93 10.22 -2.83
CA THR A 181 10.12 11.61 -3.26
C THR A 181 8.83 12.39 -3.11
N ILE A 182 7.74 11.90 -3.69
CA ILE A 182 6.40 12.51 -3.61
C ILE A 182 5.42 11.47 -3.07
N ALA A 183 4.49 11.90 -2.23
CA ALA A 183 3.38 11.05 -1.78
C ALA A 183 2.03 11.67 -2.16
N LEU A 184 1.08 10.83 -2.57
CA LEU A 184 -0.30 11.21 -2.85
C LEU A 184 -1.21 10.76 -1.71
N LEU A 185 -1.72 11.74 -0.97
CA LEU A 185 -2.55 11.51 0.20
C LEU A 185 -3.99 11.16 -0.20
N SER A 186 -4.44 10.02 0.29
CA SER A 186 -5.80 9.50 0.13
C SER A 186 -6.64 9.63 1.40
N GLY A 187 -7.95 9.67 1.21
CA GLY A 187 -8.97 9.50 2.23
C GLY A 187 -9.86 8.29 1.94
N ALA A 188 -10.71 7.95 2.90
CA ALA A 188 -11.73 6.92 2.76
C ALA A 188 -13.08 7.43 3.28
N PRO A 189 -14.16 7.36 2.47
CA PRO A 189 -15.49 7.70 2.90
C PRO A 189 -16.14 6.54 3.66
N PHE A 190 -17.07 6.86 4.55
CA PHE A 190 -17.91 5.91 5.28
C PHE A 190 -19.35 6.39 5.28
N ASP A 191 -20.29 5.45 5.45
CA ASP A 191 -21.72 5.75 5.54
C ASP A 191 -22.03 6.66 6.73
N ASP A 192 -21.24 6.56 7.81
CA ASP A 192 -21.17 7.54 8.89
C ASP A 192 -20.00 8.53 8.64
N PRO A 193 -20.29 9.82 8.38
CA PRO A 193 -19.26 10.85 8.19
C PRO A 193 -18.25 10.99 9.32
N ASN A 194 -18.57 10.59 10.56
CA ASN A 194 -17.62 10.64 11.67
C ASN A 194 -16.41 9.72 11.47
N TRP A 195 -16.58 8.67 10.67
CA TRP A 195 -15.54 7.68 10.39
C TRP A 195 -14.62 8.05 9.24
N TRP A 196 -14.91 9.13 8.50
CA TRP A 196 -14.04 9.58 7.43
C TRP A 196 -12.62 9.80 7.95
N LEU A 197 -11.66 9.07 7.35
CA LEU A 197 -10.26 9.13 7.77
C LEU A 197 -9.73 10.56 7.65
N LEU A 198 -10.01 11.18 6.50
CA LEU A 198 -9.71 12.56 6.18
C LEU A 198 -10.81 13.14 5.30
N SER A 199 -11.23 14.37 5.59
CA SER A 199 -12.07 15.16 4.68
C SER A 199 -11.23 15.73 3.53
N ASN A 200 -11.89 16.15 2.45
CA ASN A 200 -11.23 16.81 1.33
C ASN A 200 -10.44 18.06 1.77
N ASP A 201 -11.00 18.88 2.67
CA ASP A 201 -10.30 20.04 3.23
C ASP A 201 -9.06 19.64 4.04
N ALA A 202 -9.15 18.57 4.84
CA ALA A 202 -8.01 18.09 5.63
C ALA A 202 -6.87 17.60 4.73
N ILE A 203 -7.20 16.85 3.67
CA ILE A 203 -6.23 16.39 2.66
C ILE A 203 -5.50 17.59 2.07
N GLN A 204 -6.25 18.56 1.51
CA GLN A 204 -5.65 19.69 0.81
C GLN A 204 -4.88 20.63 1.74
N ASN A 205 -5.35 20.80 2.99
CA ASN A 205 -4.61 21.56 4.00
C ASN A 205 -3.27 20.90 4.36
N ALA A 206 -3.25 19.58 4.52
CA ALA A 206 -2.01 18.84 4.80
C ALA A 206 -1.02 18.94 3.64
N CYS A 207 -1.48 18.76 2.39
CA CYS A 207 -0.63 18.92 1.20
C CYS A 207 -0.03 20.33 1.13
N ARG A 208 -0.85 21.38 1.32
CA ARG A 208 -0.37 22.78 1.32
C ARG A 208 0.64 23.04 2.43
N ALA A 209 0.40 22.52 3.64
CA ALA A 209 1.31 22.70 4.76
C ALA A 209 2.68 22.05 4.51
N VAL A 210 2.69 20.80 4.02
CA VAL A 210 3.92 20.06 3.72
C VAL A 210 4.69 20.72 2.58
N ASN A 211 4.02 21.08 1.49
CA ASN A 211 4.68 21.72 0.35
C ASN A 211 5.24 23.10 0.71
N LYS A 212 4.52 23.88 1.54
CA LYS A 212 5.02 25.14 2.06
C LYS A 212 6.24 24.96 2.95
N MET A 213 6.24 23.95 3.82
CA MET A 213 7.37 23.61 4.68
C MET A 213 8.58 23.17 3.85
N ALA A 214 8.35 22.30 2.85
CA ALA A 214 9.40 21.76 1.98
C ALA A 214 10.03 22.85 1.10
N GLY A 215 9.22 23.79 0.60
CA GLY A 215 9.60 24.72 -0.47
C GLY A 215 9.55 24.10 -1.87
N SER A 216 8.97 22.90 -1.98
CA SER A 216 8.84 22.08 -3.18
C SER A 216 7.53 21.27 -3.12
N VAL A 217 7.14 20.62 -4.22
CA VAL A 217 5.95 19.73 -4.23
C VAL A 217 6.35 18.34 -3.76
N ARG A 218 6.10 18.04 -2.48
CA ARG A 218 6.40 16.74 -1.84
C ARG A 218 5.14 15.92 -1.55
N MET A 219 3.99 16.58 -1.51
CA MET A 219 2.74 15.94 -1.17
C MET A 219 1.62 16.46 -2.05
N LEU A 220 0.91 15.54 -2.68
CA LEU A 220 -0.29 15.80 -3.48
C LEU A 220 -1.50 15.21 -2.75
N GLY A 221 -2.70 15.58 -3.17
CA GLY A 221 -3.92 15.08 -2.54
C GLY A 221 -5.06 14.93 -3.53
N HIS A 222 -5.81 13.85 -3.37
CA HIS A 222 -7.08 13.67 -4.07
C HIS A 222 -8.17 14.58 -3.48
N SER A 223 -9.31 14.64 -4.17
CA SER A 223 -10.61 14.80 -3.51
C SER A 223 -11.40 13.50 -3.59
N VAL A 224 -11.94 13.06 -2.46
CA VAL A 224 -12.85 11.92 -2.36
C VAL A 224 -14.22 12.32 -2.91
N ILE A 225 -14.75 11.51 -3.83
CA ILE A 225 -16.12 11.61 -4.32
C ILE A 225 -16.96 10.46 -3.74
N THR A 226 -18.23 10.74 -3.48
CA THR A 226 -19.18 9.80 -2.87
C THR A 226 -20.46 9.69 -3.71
N PRO A 227 -20.42 9.04 -4.89
CA PRO A 227 -21.60 8.86 -5.72
C PRO A 227 -22.80 8.31 -4.93
N LYS A 228 -24.00 8.84 -5.21
CA LYS A 228 -25.27 8.59 -4.50
C LYS A 228 -25.42 9.26 -3.12
N TYR A 229 -24.38 9.84 -2.52
CA TYR A 229 -24.54 10.63 -1.30
C TYR A 229 -25.34 11.91 -1.63
N PRO A 230 -26.12 12.45 -0.68
CA PRO A 230 -26.73 13.76 -0.85
C PRO A 230 -25.69 14.81 -1.25
N ASN A 231 -25.97 15.58 -2.29
CA ASN A 231 -25.16 16.70 -2.78
C ASN A 231 -23.71 16.34 -3.22
N TRP A 232 -23.42 15.07 -3.53
CA TRP A 232 -22.05 14.67 -3.91
C TRP A 232 -21.50 15.41 -5.15
N MET A 233 -22.37 15.81 -6.09
CA MET A 233 -21.98 16.62 -7.25
C MET A 233 -21.70 18.09 -6.90
N ASP A 234 -22.35 18.63 -5.87
CA ASP A 234 -22.05 19.99 -5.39
C ASP A 234 -20.66 20.02 -4.73
N GLU A 235 -20.29 18.95 -4.03
CA GLU A 235 -18.92 18.78 -3.51
C GLU A 235 -17.89 18.61 -4.62
N VAL A 236 -18.25 17.97 -5.75
CA VAL A 236 -17.38 17.94 -6.95
C VAL A 236 -17.17 19.35 -7.50
N ASP A 237 -18.23 20.15 -7.62
CA ASP A 237 -18.15 21.53 -8.10
C ASP A 237 -17.29 22.39 -7.15
N ARG A 238 -17.52 22.29 -5.84
CA ARG A 238 -16.67 22.95 -4.82
C ARG A 238 -15.23 22.50 -4.91
N ALA A 239 -14.98 21.20 -5.08
CA ALA A 239 -13.63 20.67 -5.17
C ALA A 239 -12.88 21.21 -6.39
N ILE A 240 -13.55 21.37 -7.54
CA ILE A 240 -12.97 21.99 -8.74
C ILE A 240 -12.63 23.47 -8.49
N GLU A 241 -13.57 24.23 -7.92
CA GLU A 241 -13.45 25.69 -7.77
C GLU A 241 -12.47 26.10 -6.66
N GLU A 242 -12.57 25.45 -5.50
CA GLU A 242 -11.90 25.87 -4.27
C GLU A 242 -10.69 24.99 -3.93
N LEU A 243 -10.85 23.67 -3.98
CA LEU A 243 -9.86 22.73 -3.46
C LEU A 243 -8.74 22.42 -4.44
N LYS A 244 -9.08 22.32 -5.73
CA LYS A 244 -8.18 22.07 -6.86
C LYS A 244 -7.29 20.83 -6.64
N PRO A 245 -7.88 19.65 -6.41
CA PRO A 245 -7.12 18.41 -6.24
C PRO A 245 -6.41 18.03 -7.55
N VAL A 246 -5.40 17.16 -7.46
CA VAL A 246 -4.74 16.63 -8.68
C VAL A 246 -5.49 15.46 -9.31
N SER A 247 -6.40 14.85 -8.56
CA SER A 247 -7.19 13.68 -8.99
C SER A 247 -8.34 13.41 -8.03
N TRP A 248 -9.18 12.45 -8.42
CA TRP A 248 -10.34 12.00 -7.64
C TRP A 248 -10.04 10.66 -6.98
N LYS A 249 -10.64 10.41 -5.81
CA LYS A 249 -10.60 9.12 -5.12
C LYS A 249 -12.02 8.63 -4.86
N SER A 250 -12.28 7.34 -5.03
CA SER A 250 -13.57 6.77 -4.69
C SER A 250 -13.53 5.28 -4.35
N TYR A 251 -14.65 4.80 -3.78
CA TYR A 251 -14.88 3.44 -3.33
C TYR A 251 -16.21 2.99 -3.93
N THR A 252 -16.14 2.05 -4.87
CA THR A 252 -17.34 1.54 -5.58
C THR A 252 -18.24 0.71 -4.68
N ILE A 253 -17.67 0.12 -3.63
CA ILE A 253 -18.39 -0.55 -2.54
C ILE A 253 -19.09 0.42 -1.57
N GLY A 254 -18.83 1.73 -1.67
CA GLY A 254 -19.29 2.73 -0.71
C GLY A 254 -18.42 2.72 0.55
N ASP A 255 -18.90 2.06 1.59
CA ASP A 255 -18.22 1.94 2.90
C ASP A 255 -17.17 0.81 2.85
N PRO A 256 -15.89 1.08 3.14
CA PRO A 256 -14.82 0.08 3.12
C PRO A 256 -14.99 -1.07 4.13
N PHE A 257 -15.78 -0.89 5.19
CA PHE A 257 -15.90 -1.87 6.28
C PHE A 257 -17.27 -2.56 6.38
N GLY A 258 -18.21 -2.23 5.49
CA GLY A 258 -19.51 -2.90 5.48
C GLY A 258 -20.35 -2.67 4.22
N PRO A 259 -21.46 -3.40 4.09
CA PRO A 259 -22.37 -3.24 2.95
C PRO A 259 -22.98 -1.84 2.99
N SER A 260 -22.70 -1.05 1.96
CA SER A 260 -23.21 0.32 1.85
C SER A 260 -24.42 0.40 0.94
N LYS A 261 -25.40 1.21 1.34
CA LYS A 261 -26.53 1.57 0.48
C LYS A 261 -26.13 2.46 -0.70
N TYR A 262 -24.88 2.94 -0.71
CA TYR A 262 -24.33 3.81 -1.74
C TYR A 262 -23.37 3.10 -2.69
N ALA A 263 -23.26 1.75 -2.65
CA ALA A 263 -22.49 1.00 -3.64
C ALA A 263 -22.94 1.34 -5.07
N TRP A 264 -22.00 1.50 -6.00
CA TRP A 264 -22.23 2.02 -7.35
C TRP A 264 -21.31 1.35 -8.38
N ARG A 265 -21.49 1.69 -9.66
CA ARG A 265 -20.73 1.14 -10.79
C ARG A 265 -20.11 2.26 -11.63
N LEU A 266 -18.92 2.03 -12.15
CA LEU A 266 -18.21 2.97 -13.03
C LEU A 266 -18.96 3.24 -14.34
N ASP A 267 -19.65 2.24 -14.89
CA ASP A 267 -20.40 2.33 -16.14
C ASP A 267 -21.86 2.78 -15.95
N ASP A 268 -22.25 3.29 -14.78
CA ASP A 268 -23.58 3.87 -14.59
C ASP A 268 -23.67 5.22 -15.32
N GLU A 269 -24.24 5.18 -16.53
CA GLU A 269 -24.35 6.36 -17.42
C GLU A 269 -25.09 7.53 -16.75
N LYS A 270 -26.11 7.26 -15.94
CA LYS A 270 -26.91 8.35 -15.34
C LYS A 270 -26.21 8.98 -14.15
N LEU A 271 -25.49 8.16 -13.38
CA LEU A 271 -24.81 8.61 -12.17
C LEU A 271 -23.44 9.23 -12.48
N MET A 272 -22.62 8.55 -13.29
CA MET A 272 -21.19 8.84 -13.39
C MET A 272 -20.78 9.66 -14.62
N TYR A 273 -21.50 9.58 -15.73
CA TYR A 273 -21.12 10.33 -16.94
C TYR A 273 -21.17 11.84 -16.76
N PRO A 274 -22.16 12.43 -16.05
CA PRO A 274 -22.12 13.86 -15.74
C PRO A 274 -20.87 14.26 -14.94
N PHE A 275 -20.39 13.38 -14.07
CA PHE A 275 -19.13 13.58 -13.34
C PHE A 275 -17.92 13.50 -14.28
N TYR A 276 -17.84 12.50 -15.17
CA TYR A 276 -16.73 12.37 -16.12
C TYR A 276 -16.63 13.57 -17.06
N GLU A 277 -17.76 14.10 -17.54
CA GLU A 277 -17.79 15.33 -18.34
C GLU A 277 -17.19 16.52 -17.57
N LYS A 278 -17.58 16.72 -16.31
CA LYS A 278 -17.04 17.78 -15.45
C LYS A 278 -15.54 17.59 -15.16
N ALA A 279 -15.12 16.36 -14.86
CA ALA A 279 -13.73 16.01 -14.58
C ALA A 279 -12.81 16.29 -15.77
N ILE A 280 -13.23 15.93 -16.98
CA ILE A 280 -12.50 16.27 -18.22
C ILE A 280 -12.47 17.78 -18.43
N LYS A 281 -13.61 18.47 -18.28
CA LYS A 281 -13.70 19.93 -18.49
C LYS A 281 -12.84 20.73 -17.52
N SER A 282 -12.69 20.25 -16.27
CA SER A 282 -11.82 20.88 -15.28
C SER A 282 -10.34 20.59 -15.48
N GLY A 283 -9.99 19.59 -16.30
CA GLY A 283 -8.63 19.10 -16.48
C GLY A 283 -8.17 18.15 -15.37
N ILE A 284 -9.05 17.80 -14.42
CA ILE A 284 -8.79 16.83 -13.35
C ILE A 284 -9.36 15.48 -13.79
N ASN A 285 -8.68 14.83 -14.73
CA ASN A 285 -9.22 13.68 -15.46
C ASN A 285 -8.73 12.32 -14.94
N THR A 286 -8.08 12.26 -13.78
CA THR A 286 -7.65 11.00 -13.16
C THR A 286 -8.55 10.65 -11.99
N ILE A 287 -9.12 9.44 -11.99
CA ILE A 287 -9.90 8.89 -10.89
C ILE A 287 -9.27 7.58 -10.39
N CYS A 288 -9.00 7.56 -9.09
CA CYS A 288 -8.43 6.44 -8.36
C CYS A 288 -9.54 5.69 -7.62
N ILE A 289 -9.70 4.40 -7.89
CA ILE A 289 -10.84 3.61 -7.39
C ILE A 289 -10.33 2.44 -6.57
N HIS A 290 -10.79 2.38 -5.32
CA HIS A 290 -10.60 1.19 -4.50
C HIS A 290 -11.48 0.05 -5.04
N LYS A 291 -10.82 -1.04 -5.47
CA LYS A 291 -11.40 -2.30 -5.95
C LYS A 291 -10.50 -3.46 -5.52
N GLY A 292 -11.05 -4.66 -5.34
CA GLY A 292 -10.34 -5.74 -4.67
C GLY A 292 -10.22 -5.51 -3.16
N LEU A 293 -9.22 -6.13 -2.53
CA LEU A 293 -8.87 -5.98 -1.10
C LEU A 293 -10.09 -6.01 -0.15
N MET A 294 -10.71 -7.18 -0.04
CA MET A 294 -11.91 -7.40 0.79
C MET A 294 -11.60 -8.42 1.90
N PRO A 295 -12.45 -8.58 2.94
CA PRO A 295 -12.27 -9.65 3.93
C PRO A 295 -12.52 -11.04 3.35
N LEU A 296 -12.11 -12.09 4.07
CA LEU A 296 -12.21 -13.48 3.61
C LEU A 296 -13.64 -13.91 3.30
N ASP A 297 -14.61 -13.46 4.10
CA ASP A 297 -16.03 -13.80 3.99
C ASP A 297 -16.84 -12.73 3.22
N TYR A 298 -16.19 -11.99 2.31
CA TYR A 298 -16.77 -10.86 1.59
C TYR A 298 -18.14 -11.14 0.96
N GLU A 299 -18.38 -12.35 0.42
CA GLU A 299 -19.66 -12.71 -0.22
C GLU A 299 -20.83 -12.64 0.77
N LYS A 300 -20.56 -12.97 2.05
CA LYS A 300 -21.54 -12.86 3.14
C LYS A 300 -21.53 -11.44 3.73
N ALA A 301 -20.34 -10.94 4.02
CA ALA A 301 -20.12 -9.65 4.69
C ALA A 301 -20.66 -8.45 3.92
N PHE A 302 -20.45 -8.46 2.61
CA PHE A 302 -20.82 -7.42 1.65
C PHE A 302 -21.87 -7.99 0.68
N ALA A 303 -22.77 -8.83 1.18
CA ALA A 303 -23.83 -9.44 0.38
C ALA A 303 -24.63 -8.34 -0.35
N GLY A 304 -24.69 -8.45 -1.69
CA GLY A 304 -25.37 -7.49 -2.56
C GLY A 304 -24.56 -6.26 -2.94
N THR A 305 -23.32 -6.10 -2.45
CA THR A 305 -22.43 -4.98 -2.80
C THR A 305 -21.02 -5.40 -3.20
N TRP A 306 -20.58 -6.62 -2.87
CA TRP A 306 -19.21 -7.05 -3.12
C TRP A 306 -18.83 -7.06 -4.61
N GLU A 307 -19.80 -7.25 -5.52
CA GLU A 307 -19.56 -7.22 -6.96
C GLU A 307 -19.04 -5.86 -7.44
N SER A 308 -19.37 -4.78 -6.72
CA SER A 308 -18.82 -3.45 -7.00
C SER A 308 -17.31 -3.38 -6.76
N ALA A 309 -16.73 -4.25 -5.93
CA ALA A 309 -15.28 -4.35 -5.75
C ALA A 309 -14.56 -4.99 -6.96
N THR A 310 -15.29 -5.60 -7.90
CA THR A 310 -14.72 -6.22 -9.11
C THR A 310 -14.56 -5.20 -10.24
N VAL A 311 -13.94 -5.60 -11.36
CA VAL A 311 -13.69 -4.73 -12.53
C VAL A 311 -14.70 -4.89 -13.67
N ASN A 312 -15.84 -5.55 -13.41
CA ASN A 312 -16.86 -5.83 -14.42
C ASN A 312 -17.58 -4.58 -14.95
N ASP A 313 -17.37 -3.42 -14.33
CA ASP A 313 -17.89 -2.10 -14.72
C ASP A 313 -16.85 -1.19 -15.39
N LEU A 314 -15.57 -1.58 -15.38
CA LEU A 314 -14.47 -0.69 -15.75
C LEU A 314 -14.26 -0.58 -17.25
N GLY A 315 -14.28 -1.70 -17.98
CA GLY A 315 -13.91 -1.73 -19.39
C GLY A 315 -14.83 -0.86 -20.27
N GLN A 316 -16.13 -0.85 -19.98
CA GLN A 316 -17.10 -0.02 -20.69
C GLN A 316 -16.90 1.47 -20.36
N ALA A 317 -16.82 1.82 -19.07
CA ALA A 317 -16.54 3.20 -18.65
C ALA A 317 -15.24 3.76 -19.26
N ALA A 318 -14.17 2.97 -19.29
CA ALA A 318 -12.89 3.35 -19.90
C ALA A 318 -13.00 3.60 -21.42
N LYS A 319 -13.83 2.79 -22.10
CA LYS A 319 -14.08 2.91 -23.55
C LYS A 319 -14.91 4.14 -23.90
N ASP A 320 -15.94 4.43 -23.10
CA ASP A 320 -16.84 5.56 -23.34
C ASP A 320 -16.19 6.90 -22.98
N TRP A 321 -15.24 6.88 -22.03
CA TRP A 321 -14.54 8.05 -21.54
C TRP A 321 -13.02 7.96 -21.74
N PRO A 322 -12.53 7.95 -23.00
CA PRO A 322 -11.10 7.82 -23.30
C PRO A 322 -10.26 9.01 -22.79
N GLY A 323 -10.91 10.13 -22.43
CA GLY A 323 -10.25 11.30 -21.82
C GLY A 323 -10.04 11.22 -20.31
N MET A 324 -10.67 10.23 -19.63
CA MET A 324 -10.45 9.94 -18.21
C MET A 324 -9.37 8.87 -18.04
N ASN A 325 -8.60 8.93 -16.96
CA ASN A 325 -7.70 7.86 -16.52
C ASN A 325 -8.30 7.15 -15.30
N PHE A 326 -8.38 5.83 -15.36
CA PHE A 326 -8.91 4.99 -14.29
C PHE A 326 -7.76 4.23 -13.62
N VAL A 327 -7.42 4.59 -12.38
CA VAL A 327 -6.40 3.92 -11.58
C VAL A 327 -7.06 2.99 -10.59
N ILE A 328 -6.79 1.70 -10.70
CA ILE A 328 -7.42 0.67 -9.88
C ILE A 328 -6.49 0.32 -8.74
N TYR A 329 -6.83 0.83 -7.56
CA TYR A 329 -6.06 0.63 -6.34
C TYR A 329 -6.13 -0.84 -5.94
N HIS A 330 -5.01 -1.36 -5.44
CA HIS A 330 -4.83 -2.78 -5.14
C HIS A 330 -4.97 -3.72 -6.35
N SER A 331 -4.92 -3.18 -7.57
CA SER A 331 -5.02 -3.91 -8.84
C SER A 331 -6.20 -4.88 -8.90
N ALA A 332 -7.29 -4.52 -8.23
CA ALA A 332 -8.46 -5.37 -8.06
C ALA A 332 -8.14 -6.80 -7.60
N LEU A 333 -7.04 -7.03 -6.86
CA LEU A 333 -6.75 -8.36 -6.36
C LEU A 333 -7.87 -8.77 -5.42
N ARG A 334 -8.54 -9.89 -5.73
CA ARG A 334 -9.48 -10.51 -4.80
C ARG A 334 -8.81 -10.67 -3.44
N PRO A 335 -9.53 -10.58 -2.30
CA PRO A 335 -9.05 -10.94 -0.96
C PRO A 335 -7.86 -11.89 -1.02
N TRP A 336 -6.66 -11.32 -0.90
CA TRP A 336 -5.45 -12.10 -0.93
C TRP A 336 -5.55 -13.00 0.29
N LEU A 337 -5.59 -14.31 0.04
CA LEU A 337 -5.65 -15.37 1.02
C LEU A 337 -7.02 -15.80 1.54
N ALA A 338 -8.08 -15.63 0.74
CA ALA A 338 -9.26 -16.49 0.86
C ALA A 338 -8.90 -17.99 0.88
N GLU A 339 -7.73 -18.37 0.33
CA GLU A 339 -7.07 -19.66 0.47
C GLU A 339 -5.62 -19.53 0.96
N LYS A 340 -4.94 -20.64 1.29
CA LYS A 340 -3.50 -20.61 1.64
C LYS A 340 -2.67 -20.09 0.44
N PRO A 341 -1.55 -19.35 0.66
CA PRO A 341 -0.79 -18.75 -0.45
C PRO A 341 -0.28 -19.76 -1.49
N ASP A 342 0.03 -21.00 -1.06
CA ASP A 342 0.48 -22.06 -1.97
C ASP A 342 -0.67 -22.57 -2.88
N VAL A 343 -1.94 -22.46 -2.45
CA VAL A 343 -3.10 -22.85 -3.27
C VAL A 343 -3.33 -21.82 -4.38
N GLU A 344 -3.29 -20.53 -4.04
CA GLU A 344 -3.39 -19.43 -5.03
C GLU A 344 -2.25 -19.53 -6.06
N MET A 345 -1.02 -19.82 -5.62
CA MET A 345 0.11 -20.06 -6.51
C MET A 345 -0.11 -21.28 -7.42
N ALA A 346 -0.59 -22.40 -6.87
CA ALA A 346 -0.86 -23.62 -7.66
C ALA A 346 -1.95 -23.39 -8.70
N GLN A 347 -2.95 -22.56 -8.39
CA GLN A 347 -4.00 -22.16 -9.32
C GLN A 347 -3.42 -21.34 -10.48
N PHE A 348 -2.61 -20.32 -10.18
CA PHE A 348 -1.90 -19.58 -11.24
C PHE A 348 -0.99 -20.48 -12.08
N GLU A 349 -0.27 -21.42 -11.47
CA GLU A 349 0.56 -22.36 -12.23
C GLU A 349 -0.27 -23.30 -13.11
N LYS A 350 -1.53 -23.55 -12.80
CA LYS A 350 -2.41 -24.40 -13.60
C LYS A 350 -2.91 -23.70 -14.86
N ASP A 351 -3.41 -22.46 -14.75
CA ASP A 351 -4.09 -21.79 -15.86
C ASP A 351 -3.72 -20.32 -16.09
N GLY A 352 -2.75 -19.78 -15.34
CA GLY A 352 -2.28 -18.40 -15.48
C GLY A 352 -3.28 -17.36 -14.96
N TYR A 353 -4.32 -17.77 -14.24
CA TYR A 353 -5.36 -16.86 -13.74
C TYR A 353 -5.13 -16.48 -12.27
N ILE A 354 -5.12 -15.18 -12.02
CA ILE A 354 -5.18 -14.54 -10.71
C ILE A 354 -6.55 -13.86 -10.63
N GLN A 355 -7.37 -14.32 -9.68
CA GLN A 355 -8.76 -13.89 -9.60
C GLN A 355 -8.89 -12.37 -9.46
N TRP A 356 -9.71 -11.79 -10.34
CA TRP A 356 -9.98 -10.35 -10.52
C TRP A 356 -8.80 -9.50 -11.05
N SER A 357 -7.56 -9.75 -10.63
CA SER A 357 -6.40 -9.02 -11.19
C SER A 357 -6.11 -9.39 -12.65
N THR A 358 -6.29 -10.65 -13.05
CA THR A 358 -6.19 -11.02 -14.47
C THR A 358 -7.32 -10.37 -15.28
N ASP A 359 -8.51 -10.22 -14.70
CA ASP A 359 -9.62 -9.55 -15.39
C ASP A 359 -9.29 -8.08 -15.63
N LEU A 360 -8.67 -7.40 -14.65
CA LEU A 360 -8.12 -6.05 -14.82
C LEU A 360 -7.05 -6.02 -15.91
N ALA A 361 -6.09 -6.93 -15.84
CA ALA A 361 -4.94 -6.96 -16.73
C ALA A 361 -5.32 -7.11 -18.22
N ARG A 362 -6.44 -7.81 -18.49
CA ARG A 362 -6.97 -8.05 -19.84
C ARG A 362 -7.85 -6.92 -20.38
N ILE A 363 -8.30 -5.97 -19.56
CA ILE A 363 -9.19 -4.88 -20.01
C ILE A 363 -8.61 -4.07 -21.17
N PRO A 364 -7.33 -3.62 -21.13
CA PRO A 364 -6.69 -2.94 -22.25
C PRO A 364 -6.90 -3.60 -23.62
N GLU A 365 -6.58 -4.89 -23.73
CA GLU A 365 -6.72 -5.64 -24.97
C GLU A 365 -8.18 -5.91 -25.30
N LYS A 366 -8.97 -6.36 -24.31
CA LYS A 366 -10.38 -6.75 -24.49
C LYS A 366 -11.26 -5.60 -24.96
N PHE A 367 -11.02 -4.38 -24.47
CA PHE A 367 -11.83 -3.20 -24.78
C PHE A 367 -11.14 -2.24 -25.76
N GLY A 368 -9.87 -2.46 -26.09
CA GLY A 368 -9.09 -1.57 -26.97
C GLY A 368 -8.80 -0.21 -26.33
N VAL A 369 -8.54 -0.20 -25.01
CA VAL A 369 -8.40 1.03 -24.21
C VAL A 369 -6.97 1.24 -23.72
N ASN A 370 -6.60 2.50 -23.47
CA ASN A 370 -5.25 2.89 -23.03
C ASN A 370 -5.18 3.67 -21.71
N ASN A 371 -6.33 3.85 -21.06
CA ASN A 371 -6.56 4.74 -19.93
C ASN A 371 -6.93 4.00 -18.63
N VAL A 372 -6.51 2.74 -18.51
CA VAL A 372 -6.70 1.89 -17.32
C VAL A 372 -5.34 1.52 -16.75
N TYR A 373 -5.18 1.75 -15.45
CA TYR A 373 -3.94 1.61 -14.70
C TYR A 373 -4.13 0.70 -13.48
N ALA A 374 -3.11 -0.08 -13.16
CA ALA A 374 -3.06 -0.93 -11.97
C ALA A 374 -2.12 -0.31 -10.93
N GLU A 375 -2.61 -0.12 -9.71
CA GLU A 375 -1.84 0.35 -8.56
C GLU A 375 -1.57 -0.83 -7.61
N LEU A 376 -0.38 -0.86 -7.00
CA LEU A 376 0.15 -2.04 -6.29
C LEU A 376 -0.22 -2.11 -4.80
N GLY A 377 -0.16 -1.02 -4.06
CA GLY A 377 -0.58 -0.83 -2.68
C GLY A 377 -0.34 -1.99 -1.72
N SER A 378 -1.34 -2.22 -0.87
CA SER A 378 -1.41 -3.31 0.11
C SER A 378 -1.18 -4.72 -0.48
N VAL A 379 -1.46 -4.94 -1.76
CA VAL A 379 -1.35 -6.28 -2.37
C VAL A 379 0.08 -6.63 -2.70
N PHE A 380 0.93 -5.65 -3.05
CA PHE A 380 2.37 -5.87 -3.16
C PHE A 380 2.97 -6.21 -1.80
N ALA A 381 2.66 -5.42 -0.76
CA ALA A 381 3.14 -5.67 0.60
C ALA A 381 2.80 -7.09 1.07
N SER A 382 1.54 -7.49 0.88
CA SER A 382 1.04 -8.80 1.30
C SER A 382 1.68 -9.95 0.54
N THR A 383 1.76 -9.87 -0.80
CA THR A 383 2.27 -10.95 -1.64
C THR A 383 3.80 -11.09 -1.53
N ALA A 384 4.55 -9.99 -1.45
CA ALA A 384 6.00 -10.00 -1.34
C ALA A 384 6.50 -10.68 -0.05
N VAL A 385 5.73 -10.60 1.04
CA VAL A 385 6.07 -11.20 2.34
C VAL A 385 5.57 -12.64 2.49
N THR A 386 4.46 -12.99 1.83
CA THR A 386 3.81 -14.30 2.01
C THR A 386 4.23 -15.32 0.97
N ASN A 387 4.32 -14.90 -0.28
CA ASN A 387 4.68 -15.75 -1.41
C ASN A 387 5.35 -14.90 -2.50
N PRO A 388 6.66 -14.66 -2.42
CA PRO A 388 7.40 -13.84 -3.40
C PRO A 388 7.27 -14.35 -4.84
N ARG A 389 7.09 -15.66 -5.05
CA ARG A 389 6.87 -16.22 -6.38
C ARG A 389 5.52 -15.82 -6.94
N PHE A 390 4.48 -15.82 -6.11
CA PHE A 390 3.18 -15.27 -6.50
C PHE A 390 3.27 -13.77 -6.77
N CYS A 391 3.98 -13.01 -5.93
CA CYS A 391 4.22 -11.58 -6.17
C CYS A 391 4.85 -11.34 -7.54
N ALA A 392 5.84 -12.14 -7.93
CA ALA A 392 6.46 -12.10 -9.25
C ALA A 392 5.47 -12.45 -10.39
N ALA A 393 4.59 -13.44 -10.19
CA ALA A 393 3.52 -13.75 -11.14
C ALA A 393 2.53 -12.60 -11.33
N PHE A 394 2.09 -11.99 -10.22
CA PHE A 394 1.20 -10.85 -10.20
C PHE A 394 1.82 -9.64 -10.94
N LEU A 395 3.05 -9.25 -10.60
CA LEU A 395 3.76 -8.17 -11.28
C LEU A 395 3.99 -8.49 -12.76
N GLY A 396 4.40 -9.71 -13.08
CA GLY A 396 4.64 -10.15 -14.45
C GLY A 396 3.39 -10.09 -15.32
N GLN A 397 2.24 -10.49 -14.77
CA GLN A 397 0.96 -10.38 -15.44
C GLN A 397 0.58 -8.92 -15.73
N LEU A 398 0.63 -8.05 -14.73
CA LEU A 398 0.29 -6.63 -14.92
C LEU A 398 1.20 -5.99 -15.99
N VAL A 399 2.51 -6.19 -15.90
CA VAL A 399 3.49 -5.59 -16.83
C VAL A 399 3.36 -6.16 -18.25
N ASN A 400 3.09 -7.45 -18.42
CA ASN A 400 3.05 -8.08 -19.75
C ASN A 400 1.67 -8.02 -20.43
N GLU A 401 0.57 -7.97 -19.68
CA GLU A 401 -0.79 -7.88 -20.25
C GLU A 401 -1.28 -6.42 -20.37
N MET A 402 -0.94 -5.54 -19.42
CA MET A 402 -1.31 -4.11 -19.49
C MET A 402 -0.22 -3.24 -20.13
N GLY A 403 1.03 -3.67 -20.04
CA GLY A 403 2.21 -2.89 -20.41
C GLY A 403 2.81 -2.13 -19.22
N PRO A 404 4.14 -1.90 -19.20
CA PRO A 404 4.84 -1.24 -18.10
C PRO A 404 4.43 0.21 -17.88
N ASP A 405 3.81 0.86 -18.87
CA ASP A 405 3.33 2.25 -18.78
C ASP A 405 2.00 2.40 -18.03
N ARG A 406 1.42 1.28 -17.54
CA ARG A 406 0.09 1.23 -16.92
C ARG A 406 0.07 0.60 -15.54
N VAL A 407 1.24 0.46 -14.94
CA VAL A 407 1.40 -0.03 -13.57
C VAL A 407 2.03 1.09 -12.75
N VAL A 408 1.41 1.47 -11.64
CA VAL A 408 1.86 2.58 -10.79
C VAL A 408 2.17 2.09 -9.38
N TRP A 409 3.18 2.73 -8.78
CA TRP A 409 3.60 2.44 -7.41
C TRP A 409 2.69 3.11 -6.40
N GLY A 410 2.26 2.35 -5.41
CA GLY A 410 1.72 2.85 -4.17
C GLY A 410 1.93 1.82 -3.07
N THR A 411 1.91 2.27 -1.81
CA THR A 411 2.36 1.44 -0.69
C THR A 411 1.30 1.20 0.36
N ASP A 412 0.24 2.01 0.33
CA ASP A 412 -0.79 2.08 1.35
C ASP A 412 -0.21 2.33 2.77
N SER A 413 0.97 2.94 2.83
CA SER A 413 1.61 3.35 4.07
C SER A 413 0.82 4.49 4.72
N VAL A 414 0.77 4.59 6.05
CA VAL A 414 1.72 4.02 7.01
C VAL A 414 1.32 2.71 7.67
N TRP A 415 0.27 2.00 7.25
CA TRP A 415 -0.12 0.73 7.91
C TRP A 415 1.03 -0.28 8.04
N TYR A 416 1.91 -0.30 7.05
CA TYR A 416 3.11 -1.16 6.96
C TYR A 416 4.39 -0.50 7.51
N GLY A 417 4.26 0.60 8.25
CA GLY A 417 5.37 1.47 8.66
C GLY A 417 5.94 2.25 7.49
N SER A 418 7.25 2.53 7.54
CA SER A 418 7.97 3.12 6.42
C SER A 418 7.88 2.22 5.17
N PRO A 419 7.59 2.79 3.99
CA PRO A 419 7.53 2.03 2.74
C PRO A 419 8.89 1.54 2.25
N GLN A 420 9.99 1.87 2.94
CA GLN A 420 11.33 1.58 2.46
C GLN A 420 11.59 0.08 2.20
N TRP A 421 11.00 -0.80 3.00
CA TRP A 421 11.15 -2.23 2.78
C TRP A 421 10.41 -2.68 1.51
N GLN A 422 9.28 -2.06 1.19
CA GLN A 422 8.53 -2.29 -0.05
C GLN A 422 9.33 -1.79 -1.25
N ILE A 423 9.91 -0.59 -1.15
CA ILE A 423 10.81 -0.02 -2.17
C ILE A 423 11.99 -0.96 -2.43
N GLU A 424 12.64 -1.46 -1.38
CA GLU A 424 13.74 -2.43 -1.53
C GLU A 424 13.28 -3.76 -2.11
N ALA A 425 12.09 -4.26 -1.72
CA ALA A 425 11.53 -5.47 -2.32
C ALA A 425 11.27 -5.30 -3.82
N MET A 426 10.68 -4.17 -4.24
CA MET A 426 10.42 -3.88 -5.66
C MET A 426 11.73 -3.70 -6.44
N ARG A 427 12.73 -3.01 -5.88
CA ARG A 427 14.06 -2.89 -6.49
C ARG A 427 14.68 -4.27 -6.76
N ARG A 428 14.47 -5.23 -5.85
CA ARG A 428 15.15 -6.53 -5.87
C ARG A 428 14.38 -7.64 -6.58
N ILE A 429 13.05 -7.63 -6.57
CA ILE A 429 12.27 -8.74 -7.12
C ILE A 429 12.41 -8.84 -8.64
N GLU A 430 12.46 -10.08 -9.15
CA GLU A 430 12.45 -10.39 -10.58
C GLU A 430 11.46 -11.51 -10.89
N ILE A 431 10.96 -11.55 -12.14
CA ILE A 431 10.11 -12.62 -12.65
C ILE A 431 11.00 -13.82 -13.03
N PRO A 432 10.78 -15.01 -12.44
CA PRO A 432 11.55 -16.20 -12.77
C PRO A 432 11.51 -16.56 -14.26
N GLU A 433 12.64 -16.99 -14.81
CA GLU A 433 12.72 -17.39 -16.22
C GLU A 433 11.72 -18.49 -16.61
N ASP A 434 11.50 -19.46 -15.72
CA ASP A 434 10.55 -20.54 -15.96
C ASP A 434 9.11 -20.00 -16.09
N MET A 435 8.78 -18.99 -15.29
CA MET A 435 7.48 -18.30 -15.34
C MET A 435 7.35 -17.47 -16.61
N MET A 436 8.38 -16.69 -16.96
CA MET A 436 8.43 -15.92 -18.22
C MET A 436 8.19 -16.84 -19.43
N LYS A 437 8.91 -17.97 -19.50
CA LYS A 437 8.79 -18.96 -20.58
C LYS A 437 7.40 -19.59 -20.62
N LYS A 438 6.87 -20.01 -19.47
CA LYS A 438 5.56 -20.68 -19.38
C LYS A 438 4.40 -19.78 -19.79
N GLN A 439 4.45 -18.50 -19.42
CA GLN A 439 3.40 -17.53 -19.74
C GLN A 439 3.60 -16.84 -21.10
N GLY A 440 4.73 -17.07 -21.78
CA GLY A 440 5.05 -16.39 -23.04
C GLY A 440 5.31 -14.89 -22.87
N TRP A 441 5.65 -14.46 -21.66
CA TRP A 441 5.95 -13.08 -21.32
C TRP A 441 7.29 -12.64 -21.90
N LYS A 442 7.40 -11.34 -22.20
CA LYS A 442 8.55 -10.75 -22.92
C LYS A 442 9.21 -9.61 -22.17
N ILE A 443 8.50 -9.01 -21.22
CA ILE A 443 8.93 -7.85 -20.46
C ILE A 443 9.32 -8.32 -19.06
N PRO A 444 10.63 -8.46 -18.76
CA PRO A 444 11.10 -8.69 -17.39
C PRO A 444 10.93 -7.41 -16.55
N LEU A 445 11.04 -7.52 -15.22
CA LEU A 445 11.08 -6.32 -14.37
C LEU A 445 12.45 -5.63 -14.46
N GLY A 446 13.53 -6.40 -14.55
CA GLY A 446 14.89 -5.93 -14.72
C GLY A 446 15.51 -5.36 -13.44
N ASP A 447 16.65 -4.67 -13.62
CA ASP A 447 17.40 -4.01 -12.56
C ASP A 447 16.53 -3.02 -11.76
N GLY A 448 16.85 -2.79 -10.48
CA GLY A 448 16.16 -1.85 -9.60
C GLY A 448 16.06 -0.40 -10.13
N GLN A 449 16.91 0.01 -11.07
CA GLN A 449 16.86 1.29 -11.82
C GLN A 449 16.55 1.09 -13.31
N GLY A 450 16.17 -0.11 -13.71
CA GLY A 450 15.74 -0.42 -15.06
C GLY A 450 14.49 0.36 -15.44
N SER A 451 14.27 0.52 -16.75
CA SER A 451 13.17 1.32 -17.28
C SER A 451 11.79 0.89 -16.75
N VAL A 452 11.53 -0.42 -16.60
CA VAL A 452 10.23 -0.90 -16.10
C VAL A 452 10.01 -0.48 -14.64
N LYS A 453 11.01 -0.65 -13.76
CA LYS A 453 10.88 -0.27 -12.34
C LYS A 453 10.82 1.24 -12.14
N ASN A 454 11.55 2.05 -12.90
CA ASN A 454 11.42 3.51 -12.81
C ASN A 454 10.05 4.01 -13.30
N LYS A 455 9.50 3.39 -14.36
CA LYS A 455 8.12 3.65 -14.79
C LYS A 455 7.13 3.41 -13.67
N ILE A 456 7.20 2.23 -13.05
CA ILE A 456 6.33 1.86 -11.94
C ILE A 456 6.54 2.81 -10.75
N PHE A 457 7.80 3.05 -10.34
CA PHE A 457 8.11 3.86 -9.17
C PHE A 457 7.66 5.31 -9.26
N GLY A 458 7.62 5.91 -10.45
CA GLY A 458 7.11 7.27 -10.51
C GLY A 458 6.97 7.92 -11.87
N GLU A 459 7.61 7.45 -12.94
CA GLU A 459 7.45 8.12 -14.25
C GLU A 459 6.00 8.03 -14.76
N ASN A 460 5.32 6.90 -14.51
CA ASN A 460 3.92 6.73 -14.89
C ASN A 460 3.02 7.70 -14.10
N SER A 461 3.16 7.77 -12.78
CA SER A 461 2.38 8.67 -11.93
C SER A 461 2.69 10.15 -12.23
N ALA A 462 3.95 10.51 -12.45
CA ALA A 462 4.33 11.86 -12.85
C ALA A 462 3.59 12.31 -14.12
N LYS A 463 3.52 11.43 -15.13
CA LYS A 463 2.73 11.68 -16.34
C LYS A 463 1.23 11.75 -16.03
N LEU A 464 0.72 10.85 -15.20
CA LEU A 464 -0.70 10.73 -14.88
C LEU A 464 -1.27 11.96 -14.15
N TYR A 465 -0.47 12.58 -13.29
CA TYR A 465 -0.84 13.76 -12.50
C TYR A 465 -0.30 15.06 -13.08
N ASN A 466 0.10 15.04 -14.36
CA ASN A 466 0.62 16.20 -15.08
C ASN A 466 1.73 16.95 -14.32
N LEU A 467 2.58 16.20 -13.61
CA LEU A 467 3.77 16.78 -13.05
C LEU A 467 4.72 17.08 -14.20
N ASP A 468 5.00 18.36 -14.39
CA ASP A 468 5.87 18.83 -15.46
C ASP A 468 7.23 18.12 -15.35
N ALA A 469 7.58 17.33 -16.36
CA ALA A 469 8.81 16.55 -16.37
C ALA A 469 10.08 17.44 -16.36
N GLN A 470 10.02 18.64 -16.96
CA GLN A 470 11.10 19.61 -16.86
C GLN A 470 11.18 20.19 -15.45
N LYS A 471 10.03 20.41 -14.81
CA LYS A 471 9.95 20.82 -13.42
C LYS A 471 10.39 19.72 -12.46
N ILE A 472 10.01 18.45 -12.64
CA ILE A 472 10.52 17.32 -11.85
C ILE A 472 12.02 17.14 -12.08
N ALA A 473 12.53 17.27 -13.30
CA ALA A 473 13.97 17.15 -13.56
C ALA A 473 14.77 18.34 -13.00
N ALA A 474 14.22 19.56 -13.05
CA ALA A 474 14.78 20.75 -12.39
C ALA A 474 14.68 20.65 -10.87
N ASP A 475 13.54 20.18 -10.37
CA ASP A 475 13.21 19.96 -8.96
C ASP A 475 13.85 18.68 -8.42
N ALA A 476 14.37 17.75 -9.23
CA ALA A 476 15.10 16.58 -8.74
C ALA A 476 16.35 17.02 -7.96
N LYS A 477 16.99 18.10 -8.42
CA LYS A 477 18.03 18.80 -7.66
C LYS A 477 17.46 19.56 -6.47
N ALA A 478 16.22 20.05 -6.54
CA ALA A 478 15.56 20.70 -5.42
C ALA A 478 15.16 19.69 -4.33
N PHE A 479 14.66 18.50 -4.66
CA PHE A 479 14.27 17.44 -3.72
C PHE A 479 15.45 16.90 -2.93
N ASP A 480 16.67 16.98 -3.46
CA ASP A 480 17.90 16.67 -2.74
C ASP A 480 18.33 17.77 -1.75
N ASN A 481 17.80 18.99 -1.89
CA ASN A 481 18.24 20.18 -1.16
C ASN A 481 17.12 20.92 -0.41
N ASP A 482 15.87 20.48 -0.55
CA ASP A 482 14.69 21.10 0.06
C ASP A 482 14.68 20.90 1.57
N LYS A 483 13.69 21.50 2.26
CA LYS A 483 13.69 21.44 3.72
C LYS A 483 13.49 20.02 4.25
N ILE A 484 12.77 19.16 3.53
CA ILE A 484 12.57 17.76 3.92
C ILE A 484 13.88 16.97 3.78
N ALA A 485 14.64 17.18 2.70
CA ALA A 485 15.95 16.55 2.53
C ALA A 485 16.95 17.02 3.59
N GLN A 486 16.95 18.31 3.94
CA GLN A 486 17.74 18.82 5.06
C GLN A 486 17.35 18.16 6.39
N MET A 487 16.04 18.06 6.67
CA MET A 487 15.53 17.37 7.86
C MET A 487 15.94 15.89 7.89
N LYS A 488 15.90 15.19 6.75
CA LYS A 488 16.36 13.79 6.63
C LYS A 488 17.86 13.69 6.91
N ALA A 489 18.67 14.57 6.34
CA ALA A 489 20.11 14.60 6.58
C ALA A 489 20.44 14.86 8.06
N GLU A 490 19.78 15.83 8.70
CA GLU A 490 19.92 16.14 10.13
C GLU A 490 19.47 14.95 10.99
N TYR A 491 18.30 14.37 10.69
CA TYR A 491 17.78 13.18 11.37
C TYR A 491 18.78 12.01 11.35
N LEU A 492 19.33 11.69 10.18
CA LEU A 492 20.34 10.63 10.03
C LEU A 492 21.65 10.99 10.74
N ALA A 493 22.10 12.24 10.67
CA ALA A 493 23.32 12.71 11.34
C ALA A 493 23.22 12.64 12.88
N MET A 494 22.02 12.82 13.43
CA MET A 494 21.72 12.65 14.86
C MET A 494 21.57 11.18 15.28
N GLY A 495 21.78 10.22 14.38
CA GLY A 495 21.63 8.79 14.65
C GLY A 495 20.19 8.29 14.51
N GLY A 496 19.36 9.00 13.75
CA GLY A 496 18.03 8.55 13.35
C GLY A 496 18.13 7.23 12.59
N ASP A 497 17.39 6.24 13.06
CA ASP A 497 17.36 4.89 12.52
C ASP A 497 15.91 4.50 12.22
N ARG A 498 15.72 3.66 11.20
CA ARG A 498 14.40 3.13 10.83
C ARG A 498 13.75 2.43 12.03
N SER A 499 12.45 2.65 12.20
CA SER A 499 11.69 2.04 13.29
C SER A 499 11.54 0.52 13.14
N ASN A 500 11.54 0.04 11.89
CA ASN A 500 11.14 -1.32 11.49
C ASN A 500 9.80 -1.75 12.13
N ALA A 501 8.95 -0.77 12.43
CA ALA A 501 7.61 -1.00 12.95
C ALA A 501 6.64 -1.19 11.78
N ALA A 502 5.59 -1.94 12.02
CA ALA A 502 4.37 -1.91 11.22
C ALA A 502 3.22 -1.62 12.18
N TYR A 503 2.18 -0.93 11.73
CA TYR A 503 1.19 -0.35 12.65
C TYR A 503 -0.16 -1.05 12.65
N GLY A 504 -0.48 -1.82 11.60
CA GLY A 504 -1.73 -2.57 11.48
C GLY A 504 -1.85 -3.79 12.40
N TYR A 505 -2.56 -4.81 11.94
CA TYR A 505 -2.92 -6.00 12.72
C TYR A 505 -2.23 -7.27 12.20
N ILE A 506 -1.74 -8.09 13.13
CA ILE A 506 -1.23 -9.43 12.83
C ILE A 506 -2.11 -10.50 13.47
N ALA A 507 -2.16 -11.70 12.91
CA ALA A 507 -2.82 -12.83 13.56
C ALA A 507 -2.02 -13.35 14.77
N LYS A 508 -2.73 -13.77 15.82
CA LYS A 508 -2.16 -14.51 16.96
C LYS A 508 -1.56 -15.84 16.50
N GLU A 509 -0.48 -16.25 17.14
CA GLU A 509 0.07 -17.60 16.92
C GLU A 509 -0.97 -18.67 17.29
N GLY A 510 -1.07 -19.71 16.45
CA GLY A 510 -1.99 -20.83 16.69
C GLY A 510 -3.44 -20.59 16.24
N ARG A 511 -3.75 -19.44 15.62
CA ARG A 511 -5.04 -19.25 14.94
C ARG A 511 -5.17 -20.24 13.78
N ASP A 512 -6.24 -21.03 13.78
CA ASP A 512 -6.56 -21.90 12.64
C ASP A 512 -7.16 -21.08 11.50
N ASN A 513 -6.81 -21.41 10.26
CA ASN A 513 -7.51 -20.88 9.07
C ASN A 513 -8.89 -21.56 9.00
N VAL A 514 -9.81 -21.18 9.89
CA VAL A 514 -11.16 -21.76 9.88
C VAL A 514 -11.93 -21.09 8.74
N LYS A 515 -12.15 -21.83 7.65
CA LYS A 515 -13.29 -21.58 6.76
C LYS A 515 -14.54 -21.70 7.62
N SER A 516 -15.21 -20.58 7.89
CA SER A 516 -16.60 -20.60 8.38
C SER A 516 -17.54 -20.33 7.24
#